data_AF-A0A1X7IHD6-F1
#
_entry.id   AF-A0A1X7IHD6-F1
#
_cell.length_a   1.000
_cell.length_b   1.000
_cell.length_c   1.000
_cell.angle_alpha   90.00
_cell.angle_beta   90.00
_cell.angle_gamma   90.00
#
_symmetry.space_group_name_H-M   'P 1'
#
loop_
_entity.id
_entity.type
_entity.pdbx_description
1 polymer ?
#
loop_
_entity_poly.entity_id
_entity_poly.type
_entity_poly.pdbx_seq_one_letter_code
_entity_poly.pdbx_strand_id
1 'polypeptide(L)'
;MSNIASNLKYLRKKKGLTQQQFAEALEIKRASVGAYEEDRAEPKYELLKKIAEFYELSMDELANDEINEKWKPTPRSNASNLRVLSVTVDGNDRENIELVPVKASAGYLNGYGDPEYVAELPKFSLPMFNQGSYRAFEIKGDSMLPLPSGSIIIGEYVENWHDIKAGQTYIIVSKEDGVVYKRVAFKFKEDKGLKLVSDNRNYDPYWVESNDIIEVWKAKAYISTEMPEPNPEPTMETLTAMMSQMQKTINSVVDNK
;
A
#
# COMPACT_ATOMS: atom_id res chain seq x y z
N MET A 1 -13.49 2.03 -26.24
CA MET A 1 -13.08 2.02 -27.65
C MET A 1 -11.63 1.58 -27.68
N SER A 2 -11.24 0.74 -28.64
CA SER A 2 -9.88 0.20 -28.71
C SER A 2 -8.90 1.32 -29.05
N ASN A 3 -7.95 1.62 -28.17
CA ASN A 3 -6.95 2.69 -28.39
C ASN A 3 -5.73 2.19 -29.19
N ILE A 4 -5.77 0.93 -29.65
CA ILE A 4 -4.66 0.22 -30.28
C ILE A 4 -4.17 0.98 -31.53
N ALA A 5 -5.07 1.40 -32.43
CA ALA A 5 -4.68 2.09 -33.67
C ALA A 5 -3.92 3.41 -33.40
N SER A 6 -4.43 4.23 -32.49
CA SER A 6 -3.79 5.48 -32.07
C SER A 6 -2.46 5.24 -31.37
N ASN A 7 -2.40 4.24 -30.48
CA ASN A 7 -1.21 3.88 -29.71
C ASN A 7 -0.08 3.40 -30.64
N LEU A 8 -0.36 2.51 -31.59
CA LEU A 8 0.63 2.04 -32.57
C LEU A 8 1.22 3.20 -33.38
N LYS A 9 0.36 4.08 -33.89
CA LYS A 9 0.77 5.23 -34.70
C LYS A 9 1.66 6.19 -33.92
N TYR A 10 1.31 6.45 -32.66
CA TYR A 10 2.08 7.30 -31.78
C TYR A 10 3.45 6.67 -31.44
N LEU A 11 3.46 5.41 -30.98
CA LEU A 11 4.68 4.67 -30.63
C LEU A 11 5.66 4.56 -31.80
N ARG A 12 5.16 4.31 -33.02
CA ARG A 12 5.99 4.27 -34.23
C ARG A 12 6.64 5.63 -34.50
N LYS A 13 5.86 6.71 -34.45
CA LYS A 13 6.36 8.08 -34.68
C LYS A 13 7.36 8.51 -33.61
N LYS A 14 7.10 8.19 -32.34
CA LYS A 14 7.98 8.49 -31.20
C LYS A 14 9.36 7.84 -31.35
N LYS A 15 9.41 6.62 -31.92
CA LYS A 15 10.67 5.90 -32.22
C LYS A 15 11.29 6.31 -33.57
N GLY A 16 10.69 7.24 -34.31
CA GLY A 16 11.18 7.74 -35.60
C GLY A 16 11.11 6.75 -36.76
N LEU A 17 10.28 5.70 -36.66
CA LEU A 17 10.22 4.63 -37.65
C LEU A 17 9.24 4.95 -38.78
N THR A 18 9.63 4.63 -40.02
CA THR A 18 8.68 4.56 -41.14
C THR A 18 7.76 3.33 -41.01
N GLN A 19 6.62 3.33 -41.70
CA GLN A 19 5.73 2.15 -41.72
C GLN A 19 6.43 0.90 -42.27
N GLN A 20 7.39 1.07 -43.19
CA GLN A 20 8.18 -0.03 -43.74
C GLN A 20 9.13 -0.61 -42.67
N GLN A 21 9.90 0.26 -41.99
CA GLN A 21 10.82 -0.17 -40.92
C GLN A 21 10.09 -0.79 -39.73
N PHE A 22 8.90 -0.26 -39.39
CA PHE A 22 8.07 -0.85 -38.34
C PHE A 22 7.52 -2.22 -38.73
N ALA A 23 7.16 -2.40 -40.00
CA ALA A 23 6.72 -3.69 -40.53
C ALA A 23 7.86 -4.72 -40.50
N GLU A 24 9.07 -4.32 -40.89
CA GLU A 24 10.27 -5.15 -40.83
C GLU A 24 10.61 -5.55 -39.39
N ALA A 25 10.58 -4.60 -38.44
CA ALA A 25 10.86 -4.85 -37.04
C ALA A 25 9.89 -5.86 -36.37
N LEU A 26 8.65 -5.93 -36.86
CA LEU A 26 7.61 -6.82 -36.34
C LEU A 26 7.35 -8.05 -37.23
N GLU A 27 8.14 -8.22 -38.30
CA GLU A 27 8.02 -9.31 -39.28
C GLU A 27 6.63 -9.39 -39.94
N ILE A 28 6.03 -8.24 -40.25
CA ILE A 28 4.72 -8.13 -40.91
C ILE A 28 4.82 -7.40 -42.25
N LYS A 29 3.74 -7.43 -43.03
CA LYS A 29 3.65 -6.68 -44.29
C LYS A 29 3.38 -5.20 -43.99
N ARG A 30 4.02 -4.29 -44.75
CA ARG A 30 3.77 -2.84 -44.68
C ARG A 30 2.29 -2.47 -44.80
N ALA A 31 1.56 -3.15 -45.68
CA ALA A 31 0.12 -2.93 -45.87
C ALA A 31 -0.68 -3.21 -44.59
N SER A 32 -0.25 -4.17 -43.76
CA SER A 32 -0.88 -4.49 -42.49
C SER A 32 -0.70 -3.37 -41.47
N VAL A 33 0.51 -2.79 -41.38
CA VAL A 33 0.77 -1.62 -40.52
C VAL A 33 -0.17 -0.47 -40.85
N GLY A 34 -0.32 -0.13 -42.13
CA GLY A 34 -1.24 0.94 -42.55
C GLY A 34 -2.69 0.63 -42.20
N ALA A 35 -3.13 -0.62 -42.37
CA ALA A 35 -4.49 -1.02 -41.99
C ALA A 35 -4.74 -0.93 -40.47
N TYR A 36 -3.74 -1.24 -39.64
CA TYR A 36 -3.84 -1.12 -38.19
C TYR A 36 -3.84 0.34 -37.72
N GLU A 37 -3.00 1.21 -38.29
CA GLU A 37 -2.94 2.64 -37.92
C GLU A 37 -4.15 3.46 -38.37
N GLU A 38 -4.89 2.97 -39.36
CA GLU A 38 -6.12 3.57 -39.89
C GLU A 38 -7.39 2.93 -39.33
N ASP A 39 -7.25 2.04 -38.34
CA ASP A 39 -8.37 1.32 -37.71
C ASP A 39 -9.23 0.50 -38.69
N ARG A 40 -8.63 0.09 -39.83
CA ARG A 40 -9.29 -0.76 -40.84
C ARG A 40 -9.15 -2.25 -40.55
N ALA A 41 -8.24 -2.62 -39.65
CA ALA A 41 -8.02 -3.98 -39.18
C ALA A 41 -7.48 -3.95 -37.75
N GLU A 42 -7.71 -5.02 -36.99
CA GLU A 42 -7.12 -5.19 -35.67
C GLU A 42 -5.93 -6.19 -35.70
N PRO A 43 -4.82 -5.89 -35.03
CA PRO A 43 -3.73 -6.83 -34.83
C PRO A 43 -4.21 -8.07 -34.06
N LYS A 44 -3.78 -9.26 -34.47
CA LYS A 44 -4.01 -10.49 -33.69
C LYS A 44 -3.22 -10.45 -32.38
N TYR A 45 -3.67 -11.22 -31.38
CA TYR A 45 -3.00 -11.35 -30.08
C TYR A 45 -1.49 -11.58 -30.18
N GLU A 46 -1.02 -12.50 -31.04
CA GLU A 46 0.41 -12.76 -31.23
C GLU A 46 1.21 -11.52 -31.68
N LEU A 47 0.59 -10.69 -32.54
CA LEU A 47 1.22 -9.46 -33.00
C LEU A 47 1.19 -8.38 -31.91
N LEU A 48 0.10 -8.27 -31.15
CA LEU A 48 0.01 -7.39 -29.99
C LEU A 48 1.08 -7.73 -28.94
N LYS A 49 1.30 -9.03 -28.70
CA LYS A 49 2.35 -9.50 -27.80
C LYS A 49 3.74 -9.08 -28.29
N LYS A 50 4.05 -9.27 -29.58
CA LYS A 50 5.31 -8.80 -30.19
C LYS A 50 5.48 -7.28 -30.06
N ILE A 51 4.41 -6.51 -30.27
CA ILE A 51 4.42 -5.04 -30.13
C ILE A 51 4.69 -4.64 -28.68
N ALA A 52 4.01 -5.28 -27.72
CA ALA A 52 4.20 -5.03 -26.30
C ALA A 52 5.63 -5.34 -25.85
N GLU A 53 6.22 -6.44 -26.33
CA GLU A 53 7.63 -6.78 -26.10
C GLU A 53 8.59 -5.75 -26.72
N PHE A 54 8.35 -5.34 -27.97
CA PHE A 54 9.20 -4.40 -28.71
C PHE A 54 9.23 -2.97 -28.13
N TYR A 55 8.15 -2.54 -27.49
CA TYR A 55 8.03 -1.23 -26.84
C TYR A 55 8.15 -1.28 -25.32
N GLU A 56 8.42 -2.45 -24.76
CA GLU A 56 8.47 -2.68 -23.32
C GLU A 56 7.18 -2.29 -22.57
N LEU A 57 6.02 -2.51 -23.20
CA LEU A 57 4.69 -2.25 -22.63
C LEU A 57 4.06 -3.55 -22.11
N SER A 58 3.05 -3.42 -21.25
CA SER A 58 2.10 -4.48 -20.96
C SER A 58 0.98 -4.52 -22.01
N MET A 59 0.26 -5.65 -22.08
CA MET A 59 -0.90 -5.80 -22.96
C MET A 59 -2.04 -4.84 -22.58
N ASP A 60 -2.16 -4.54 -21.28
CA ASP A 60 -3.17 -3.62 -20.77
C ASP A 60 -2.87 -2.17 -21.16
N GLU A 61 -1.63 -1.70 -20.94
CA GLU A 61 -1.16 -0.37 -21.37
C GLU A 61 -1.30 -0.18 -22.89
N LEU A 62 -1.04 -1.22 -23.69
CA LEU A 62 -1.15 -1.13 -25.14
C LEU A 62 -2.61 -1.01 -25.61
N ALA A 63 -3.55 -1.70 -24.95
CA ALA A 63 -4.93 -1.83 -25.39
C ALA A 63 -5.89 -0.79 -24.77
N ASN A 64 -5.70 -0.49 -23.49
CA ASN A 64 -6.64 0.28 -22.68
C ASN A 64 -6.19 1.73 -22.44
N ASP A 65 -4.88 2.01 -22.37
CA ASP A 65 -4.40 3.38 -22.15
C ASP A 65 -4.43 4.24 -23.42
N GLU A 66 -4.46 5.56 -23.23
CA GLU A 66 -4.21 6.55 -24.29
C GLU A 66 -2.73 6.97 -24.28
N ILE A 67 -1.91 6.35 -25.13
CA ILE A 67 -0.48 6.64 -25.22
C ILE A 67 -0.26 7.91 -26.04
N ASN A 68 0.03 9.02 -25.37
CA ASN A 68 0.32 10.33 -25.96
C ASN A 68 1.55 11.00 -25.29
N GLU A 69 1.83 12.28 -25.59
CA GLU A 69 2.98 13.01 -25.00
C GLU A 69 2.96 13.12 -23.47
N LYS A 70 1.78 13.08 -22.86
CA LYS A 70 1.61 13.11 -21.40
C LYS A 70 1.69 11.71 -20.78
N TRP A 71 1.58 10.67 -21.59
CA TRP A 71 1.69 9.30 -21.13
C TRP A 71 3.14 9.01 -20.73
N LYS A 72 3.31 8.67 -19.45
CA LYS A 72 4.56 8.13 -18.92
C LYS A 72 4.37 6.63 -18.77
N PRO A 73 5.31 5.80 -19.24
CA PRO A 73 5.27 4.39 -18.93
C PRO A 73 5.20 4.24 -17.42
N THR A 74 4.18 3.55 -16.93
CA THR A 74 4.25 2.99 -15.59
C THR A 74 5.49 2.10 -15.60
N PRO A 75 6.51 2.36 -14.75
CA PRO A 75 7.67 1.51 -14.72
C PRO A 75 7.16 0.09 -14.48
N ARG A 76 7.35 -0.80 -15.48
CA ARG A 76 7.14 -2.25 -15.33
C ARG A 76 7.65 -2.57 -13.95
N SER A 77 6.78 -3.10 -13.08
CA SER A 77 7.13 -3.50 -11.71
C SER A 77 8.56 -3.99 -11.72
N ASN A 78 9.46 -3.12 -11.26
CA ASN A 78 10.88 -3.24 -11.55
C ASN A 78 11.28 -4.66 -11.14
N ALA A 79 11.84 -5.45 -12.05
CA ALA A 79 12.53 -6.69 -11.65
C ALA A 79 13.67 -6.39 -10.65
N SER A 80 14.10 -5.13 -10.55
CA SER A 80 15.01 -4.57 -9.54
C SER A 80 14.34 -4.15 -8.22
N ASN A 81 13.01 -4.14 -8.14
CA ASN A 81 12.24 -4.07 -6.89
C ASN A 81 11.55 -5.42 -6.63
N LEU A 82 12.18 -6.54 -6.99
CA LEU A 82 11.83 -7.83 -6.41
C LEU A 82 12.17 -7.70 -4.91
N ARG A 83 11.22 -7.22 -4.13
CA ARG A 83 11.32 -7.11 -2.68
C ARG A 83 11.23 -8.52 -2.16
N VAL A 84 12.40 -9.15 -2.00
CA VAL A 84 12.50 -10.46 -1.39
C VAL A 84 12.11 -10.27 0.05
N LEU A 85 10.91 -10.71 0.39
CA LEU A 85 10.49 -10.80 1.77
C LEU A 85 11.22 -11.99 2.38
N SER A 86 12.18 -11.72 3.26
CA SER A 86 12.78 -12.76 4.07
C SER A 86 11.74 -13.26 5.07
N VAL A 87 11.39 -14.55 5.00
CA VAL A 87 10.49 -15.23 5.93
C VAL A 87 11.23 -16.37 6.61
N THR A 88 10.95 -16.62 7.88
CA THR A 88 11.49 -17.78 8.59
C THR A 88 10.42 -18.86 8.71
N VAL A 89 10.80 -20.13 8.61
CA VAL A 89 9.89 -21.27 8.79
C VAL A 89 10.19 -22.05 10.07
N ASP A 90 9.17 -22.69 10.65
CA ASP A 90 9.30 -23.64 11.76
C ASP A 90 9.74 -25.04 11.27
N GLY A 91 9.96 -25.98 12.18
CA GLY A 91 10.35 -27.36 11.84
C GLY A 91 9.29 -28.15 11.04
N ASN A 92 8.09 -27.60 10.87
CA ASN A 92 7.00 -28.16 10.06
C ASN A 92 6.76 -27.36 8.77
N ASP A 93 7.72 -26.54 8.34
CA ASP A 93 7.66 -25.71 7.13
C ASP A 93 6.53 -24.67 7.14
N ARG A 94 6.12 -24.21 8.34
CA ARG A 94 5.14 -23.12 8.49
C ARG A 94 5.88 -21.81 8.74
N GLU A 95 5.46 -20.75 8.05
CA GLU A 95 6.01 -19.41 8.27
C GLU A 95 5.80 -18.96 9.72
N ASN A 96 6.86 -18.40 10.32
CA ASN A 96 6.77 -17.74 11.61
C ASN A 96 6.35 -16.28 11.42
N ILE A 97 5.84 -15.71 12.50
CA ILE A 97 5.60 -14.28 12.63
C ILE A 97 6.83 -13.68 13.32
N GLU A 98 7.63 -12.91 12.58
CA GLU A 98 8.74 -12.16 13.19
C GLU A 98 8.22 -10.92 13.91
N LEU A 99 8.68 -10.70 15.15
CA LEU A 99 8.41 -9.50 15.92
C LEU A 99 9.52 -8.49 15.65
N VAL A 100 9.15 -7.28 15.24
CA VAL A 100 10.03 -6.12 15.10
C VAL A 100 9.76 -5.18 16.28
N PRO A 101 10.62 -5.19 17.33
CA PRO A 101 10.53 -4.25 18.43
C PRO A 101 10.78 -2.80 18.00
N VAL A 102 10.23 -1.83 18.72
CA VAL A 102 10.43 -0.39 18.42
C VAL A 102 11.91 -0.02 18.39
N LYS A 103 12.71 -0.62 19.28
CA LYS A 103 14.17 -0.40 19.37
C LYS A 103 14.92 -0.93 18.14
N ALA A 104 14.36 -1.95 17.49
CA ALA A 104 14.93 -2.59 16.32
C ALA A 104 14.43 -1.96 15.01
N SER A 105 13.37 -1.14 15.03
CA SER A 105 12.79 -0.52 13.82
C SER A 105 13.82 0.23 12.96
N ALA A 106 14.78 0.94 13.58
CA ALA A 106 15.84 1.63 12.84
C ALA A 106 16.84 0.65 12.19
N GLY A 107 17.13 -0.48 12.84
CA GLY A 107 17.95 -1.55 12.26
C GLY A 107 17.22 -2.28 11.14
N TYR A 108 15.92 -2.54 11.34
CA TYR A 108 15.04 -3.16 10.36
C TYR A 108 14.95 -2.34 9.06
N LEU A 109 14.91 -1.01 9.12
CA LEU A 109 14.94 -0.19 7.90
C LEU A 109 16.21 -0.35 7.07
N ASN A 110 17.33 -0.71 7.71
CA ASN A 110 18.61 -0.94 7.04
C ASN A 110 18.81 -2.41 6.65
N GLY A 111 18.13 -3.35 7.32
CA GLY A 111 18.28 -4.80 7.18
C GLY A 111 17.00 -5.56 6.81
N TYR A 112 15.93 -4.89 6.35
CA TYR A 112 14.62 -5.50 6.07
C TYR A 112 14.69 -6.66 5.06
N GLY A 113 15.63 -6.58 4.12
CA GLY A 113 15.88 -7.60 3.11
C GLY A 113 16.98 -8.59 3.47
N ASP A 114 17.59 -8.48 4.65
CA ASP A 114 18.66 -9.37 5.10
C ASP A 114 18.07 -10.57 5.85
N PRO A 115 18.13 -11.81 5.29
CA PRO A 115 17.61 -12.99 5.95
C PRO A 115 18.28 -13.29 7.29
N GLU A 116 19.56 -12.93 7.48
CA GLU A 116 20.30 -13.19 8.71
C GLU A 116 19.75 -12.32 9.85
N TYR A 117 19.55 -11.03 9.58
CA TYR A 117 18.92 -10.10 10.51
C TYR A 117 17.49 -10.51 10.87
N VAL A 118 16.68 -10.84 9.87
CA VAL A 118 15.28 -11.27 10.10
C VAL A 118 15.22 -12.58 10.90
N ALA A 119 16.19 -13.48 10.73
CA ALA A 119 16.27 -14.73 11.48
C ALA A 119 16.59 -14.55 12.98
N GLU A 120 17.28 -13.47 13.35
CA GLU A 120 17.59 -13.11 14.73
C GLU A 120 16.40 -12.49 15.48
N LEU A 121 15.39 -12.02 14.76
CA LEU A 121 14.21 -11.40 15.38
C LEU A 121 13.45 -12.43 16.25
N PRO A 122 12.85 -11.98 17.37
CA PRO A 122 11.96 -12.84 18.15
C PRO A 122 10.82 -13.33 17.26
N LYS A 123 10.58 -14.64 17.24
CA LYS A 123 9.59 -15.27 16.37
C LYS A 123 8.60 -16.09 17.15
N PHE A 124 7.35 -16.05 16.70
CA PHE A 124 6.26 -16.84 17.26
C PHE A 124 5.32 -17.26 16.13
N SER A 125 4.48 -18.25 16.38
CA SER A 125 3.46 -18.67 15.42
C SER A 125 2.10 -18.69 16.09
N LEU A 126 1.07 -18.31 15.34
CA LEU A 126 -0.31 -18.32 15.79
C LEU A 126 -1.13 -19.26 14.90
N PRO A 127 -1.89 -20.22 15.47
CA PRO A 127 -2.60 -21.24 14.70
C PRO A 127 -3.65 -20.73 13.71
N MET A 128 -4.04 -19.45 13.82
CA MET A 128 -5.04 -18.78 12.99
C MET A 128 -4.45 -18.03 11.77
N PHE A 129 -3.12 -17.90 11.71
CA PHE A 129 -2.40 -17.20 10.64
C PHE A 129 -1.49 -18.18 9.88
N ASN A 130 -2.10 -18.98 9.01
CA ASN A 130 -1.47 -20.12 8.33
C ASN A 130 -1.39 -19.92 6.80
N GLN A 131 -2.05 -18.88 6.28
CA GLN A 131 -2.10 -18.55 4.87
C GLN A 131 -1.63 -17.10 4.70
N GLY A 132 -0.53 -16.90 3.99
CA GLY A 132 0.11 -15.60 3.78
C GLY A 132 1.29 -15.35 4.74
N SER A 133 2.09 -14.35 4.41
CA SER A 133 3.24 -13.95 5.22
C SER A 133 2.85 -12.88 6.22
N TYR A 134 3.24 -13.09 7.48
CA TYR A 134 2.85 -12.24 8.60
C TYR A 134 4.06 -11.71 9.34
N ARG A 135 3.99 -10.45 9.75
CA ARG A 135 5.00 -9.81 10.60
C ARG A 135 4.33 -8.98 11.68
N ALA A 136 4.92 -9.01 12.87
CA ALA A 136 4.43 -8.28 14.02
C ALA A 136 5.32 -7.06 14.27
N PHE A 137 4.72 -5.91 14.50
CA PHE A 137 5.44 -4.66 14.75
C PHE A 137 4.96 -4.06 16.07
N GLU A 138 5.90 -3.81 16.97
CA GLU A 138 5.62 -3.06 18.19
C GLU A 138 5.51 -1.57 17.83
N ILE A 139 4.37 -0.95 18.17
CA ILE A 139 4.13 0.47 17.88
C ILE A 139 4.37 1.32 19.13
N LYS A 140 5.00 2.49 18.94
CA LYS A 140 5.22 3.47 20.00
C LYS A 140 4.44 4.75 19.72
N GLY A 141 3.73 5.22 20.74
CA GLY A 141 3.04 6.51 20.75
C GLY A 141 1.52 6.41 20.60
N ASP A 142 0.85 7.53 20.89
CA ASP A 142 -0.61 7.59 21.08
C ASP A 142 -1.35 8.01 19.80
N SER A 143 -0.73 7.78 18.65
CA SER A 143 -1.23 8.21 17.34
C SER A 143 -2.53 7.53 16.91
N MET A 144 -2.86 6.36 17.48
CA MET A 144 -3.99 5.54 17.07
C MET A 144 -4.77 5.03 18.29
N LEU A 145 -5.46 5.93 19.00
CA LEU A 145 -6.40 5.53 20.05
C LEU A 145 -7.56 4.72 19.44
N PRO A 146 -8.01 3.61 20.07
CA PRO A 146 -7.76 3.22 21.47
C PRO A 146 -6.58 2.24 21.70
N LEU A 147 -5.65 2.08 20.75
CA LEU A 147 -4.51 1.18 20.95
C LEU A 147 -3.46 1.84 21.86
N PRO A 148 -3.11 1.24 23.02
CA PRO A 148 -2.10 1.79 23.90
C PRO A 148 -0.71 1.66 23.28
N SER A 149 0.20 2.56 23.66
CA SER A 149 1.61 2.50 23.26
C SER A 149 2.24 1.19 23.77
N GLY A 150 3.06 0.54 22.94
CA GLY A 150 3.62 -0.79 23.24
C GLY A 150 2.73 -1.95 22.79
N SER A 151 1.59 -1.67 22.16
CA SER A 151 0.83 -2.70 21.46
C SER A 151 1.63 -3.27 20.29
N ILE A 152 1.45 -4.56 20.04
CA ILE A 152 2.06 -5.28 18.92
C ILE A 152 0.98 -5.46 17.85
N ILE A 153 1.21 -4.96 16.64
CA ILE A 153 0.28 -5.11 15.52
C ILE A 153 0.78 -6.20 14.60
N ILE A 154 -0.06 -7.18 14.31
CA ILE A 154 0.22 -8.25 13.35
C ILE A 154 -0.32 -7.81 11.99
N GLY A 155 0.59 -7.68 11.02
CA GLY A 155 0.30 -7.33 9.65
C GLY A 155 0.48 -8.53 8.70
N GLU A 156 -0.40 -8.64 7.71
CA GLU A 156 -0.26 -9.53 6.55
C GLU A 156 0.43 -8.75 5.42
N TYR A 157 1.43 -9.35 4.77
CA TYR A 157 2.17 -8.71 3.69
C TYR A 157 1.27 -8.41 2.50
N VAL A 158 1.34 -7.18 1.97
CA VAL A 158 0.59 -6.76 0.79
C VAL A 158 1.52 -6.73 -0.41
N GLU A 159 1.47 -7.79 -1.22
CA GLU A 159 2.26 -7.89 -2.47
C GLU A 159 1.82 -6.85 -3.50
N ASN A 160 0.51 -6.74 -3.74
CA ASN A 160 -0.04 -5.81 -4.71
C ASN A 160 -0.66 -4.60 -4.02
N TRP A 161 -0.04 -3.44 -4.20
CA TRP A 161 -0.51 -2.19 -3.60
C TRP A 161 -1.88 -1.72 -4.13
N HIS A 162 -2.37 -2.28 -5.24
CA HIS A 162 -3.73 -2.06 -5.73
C HIS A 162 -4.80 -2.64 -4.79
N ASP A 163 -4.45 -3.64 -3.98
CA ASP A 163 -5.35 -4.28 -3.01
C ASP A 163 -5.53 -3.46 -1.72
N ILE A 164 -4.80 -2.35 -1.59
CA ILE A 164 -4.92 -1.43 -0.46
C ILE A 164 -6.30 -0.76 -0.52
N LYS A 165 -7.07 -0.94 0.56
CA LYS A 165 -8.41 -0.38 0.70
C LYS A 165 -8.37 0.87 1.55
N ALA A 166 -8.95 1.95 1.02
CA ALA A 166 -9.20 3.16 1.78
C ALA A 166 -10.08 2.86 3.01
N GLY A 167 -9.80 3.54 4.11
CA GLY A 167 -10.45 3.36 5.41
C GLY A 167 -9.90 2.21 6.25
N GLN A 168 -8.99 1.39 5.74
CA GLN A 168 -8.34 0.32 6.53
C GLN A 168 -6.99 0.76 7.10
N THR A 169 -6.57 0.10 8.17
CA THR A 169 -5.31 0.37 8.87
C THR A 169 -4.20 -0.52 8.33
N TYR A 170 -3.06 0.09 8.06
CA TYR A 170 -1.89 -0.56 7.53
C TYR A 170 -0.66 -0.14 8.34
N ILE A 171 0.35 -1.00 8.32
CA ILE A 171 1.70 -0.69 8.76
C ILE A 171 2.47 -0.39 7.48
N ILE A 172 3.05 0.81 7.42
CA ILE A 172 3.83 1.28 6.30
C ILE A 172 5.26 1.38 6.78
N VAL A 173 6.17 0.71 6.07
CA VAL A 173 7.61 0.81 6.28
C VAL A 173 8.15 1.72 5.19
N SER A 174 8.74 2.84 5.58
CA SER A 174 9.26 3.89 4.69
C SER A 174 10.71 4.21 5.04
N LYS A 175 11.51 4.72 4.09
CA LYS A 175 12.92 5.05 4.34
C LYS A 175 13.06 6.29 5.22
N GLU A 176 12.20 7.29 5.01
CA GLU A 176 12.22 8.56 5.73
C GLU A 176 11.49 8.47 7.09
N ASP A 177 10.23 8.02 7.11
CA ASP A 177 9.39 8.03 8.33
C ASP A 177 9.54 6.75 9.18
N GLY A 178 10.20 5.73 8.65
CA GLY A 178 10.37 4.43 9.29
C GLY A 178 9.11 3.58 9.31
N VAL A 179 8.91 2.83 10.41
CA VAL A 179 7.76 1.94 10.61
C VAL A 179 6.62 2.73 11.26
N VAL A 180 5.54 2.96 10.51
CA VAL A 180 4.38 3.71 10.98
C VAL A 180 3.09 2.89 10.83
N TYR A 181 2.22 2.95 11.83
CA TYR A 181 0.88 2.37 11.78
C TYR A 181 -0.17 3.47 11.62
N LYS A 182 -0.87 3.47 10.48
CA LYS A 182 -1.83 4.53 10.10
C LYS A 182 -3.01 3.98 9.30
N ARG A 183 -4.08 4.76 9.23
CA ARG A 183 -5.23 4.48 8.35
C ARG A 183 -4.98 5.07 6.97
N VAL A 184 -5.17 4.29 5.92
CA VAL A 184 -5.05 4.79 4.55
C VAL A 184 -6.36 5.48 4.16
N ALA A 185 -6.34 6.77 3.86
CA ALA A 185 -7.56 7.50 3.50
C ALA A 185 -7.83 7.53 2.00
N PHE A 186 -6.78 7.70 1.18
CA PHE A 186 -6.89 7.71 -0.27
C PHE A 186 -5.78 6.88 -0.89
N LYS A 187 -6.16 6.12 -1.92
CA LYS A 187 -5.26 5.40 -2.79
C LYS A 187 -4.87 6.30 -3.97
N PHE A 188 -3.60 6.24 -4.35
CA PHE A 188 -3.06 6.59 -5.67
C PHE A 188 -3.77 7.72 -6.42
N LYS A 189 -3.22 8.93 -6.28
CA LYS A 189 -3.42 10.00 -7.27
C LYS A 189 -2.10 10.19 -7.98
N GLU A 190 -2.05 9.86 -9.28
CA GLU A 190 -1.00 9.90 -10.34
C GLU A 190 0.46 10.35 -10.07
N ASP A 191 0.83 10.94 -8.93
CA ASP A 191 2.21 11.29 -8.57
C ASP A 191 2.43 11.45 -7.03
N LYS A 192 1.49 11.01 -6.16
CA LYS A 192 1.54 11.35 -4.70
C LYS A 192 1.58 10.18 -3.70
N GLY A 193 1.54 8.92 -4.15
CA GLY A 193 1.62 7.76 -3.25
C GLY A 193 0.38 7.54 -2.36
N LEU A 194 0.58 7.25 -1.07
CA LEU A 194 -0.48 6.92 -0.10
C LEU A 194 -0.75 8.09 0.85
N LYS A 195 -2.04 8.45 1.03
CA LYS A 195 -2.43 9.40 2.08
C LYS A 195 -2.70 8.68 3.38
N LEU A 196 -1.88 8.96 4.39
CA LEU A 196 -1.99 8.39 5.72
C LEU A 196 -2.74 9.35 6.65
N VAL A 197 -3.64 8.78 7.46
CA VAL A 197 -4.44 9.48 8.46
C VAL A 197 -4.26 8.78 9.79
N SER A 198 -4.13 9.57 10.85
CA SER A 198 -4.12 9.07 12.22
C SER A 198 -5.53 9.10 12.79
N ASP A 199 -5.91 8.10 13.57
CA ASP A 199 -7.20 8.09 14.27
C ASP A 199 -7.21 9.08 15.45
N ASN A 200 -6.03 9.56 15.88
CA ASN A 200 -5.90 10.67 16.81
C ASN A 200 -5.98 12.03 16.09
N ARG A 201 -6.91 12.88 16.53
CA ARG A 201 -7.18 14.24 15.98
C ARG A 201 -6.01 15.22 16.08
N ASN A 202 -5.01 14.91 16.90
CA ASN A 202 -3.84 15.77 17.09
C ASN A 202 -2.80 15.64 15.96
N TYR A 203 -2.98 14.68 15.05
CA TYR A 203 -2.03 14.42 13.97
C TYR A 203 -2.66 14.69 12.61
N ASP A 204 -2.08 15.63 11.88
CA ASP A 204 -2.54 15.97 10.54
C ASP A 204 -2.26 14.85 9.53
N PRO A 205 -3.17 14.63 8.57
CA PRO A 205 -2.92 13.72 7.46
C PRO A 205 -1.74 14.15 6.58
N TYR A 206 -0.89 13.20 6.20
CA TYR A 206 0.25 13.45 5.32
C TYR A 206 0.30 12.43 4.18
N TRP A 207 1.10 12.73 3.16
CA TRP A 207 1.31 11.88 1.99
C TRP A 207 2.68 11.23 2.08
N VAL A 208 2.74 9.92 1.81
CA VAL A 208 4.00 9.19 1.65
C VAL A 208 4.14 8.81 0.18
N GLU A 209 5.26 9.19 -0.42
CA GLU A 209 5.55 8.90 -1.82
C GLU A 209 5.77 7.41 -2.04
N SER A 210 5.31 6.90 -3.18
CA SER A 210 5.45 5.48 -3.54
C SER A 210 6.91 5.00 -3.63
N ASN A 211 7.85 5.91 -3.88
CA ASN A 211 9.29 5.61 -3.92
C ASN A 211 9.93 5.44 -2.53
N ASP A 212 9.32 6.03 -1.51
CA ASP A 212 9.79 5.97 -0.14
C ASP A 212 9.28 4.71 0.59
N ILE A 213 8.11 4.21 0.18
CA ILE A 213 7.50 3.01 0.76
C ILE A 213 8.32 1.76 0.41
N ILE A 214 8.84 1.08 1.42
CA ILE A 214 9.59 -0.18 1.36
C ILE A 214 8.67 -1.40 1.57
N GLU A 215 7.72 -1.34 2.49
CA GLU A 215 6.78 -2.45 2.71
C GLU A 215 5.42 -1.92 3.15
N VAL A 216 4.38 -2.65 2.80
CA VAL A 216 3.01 -2.38 3.26
C VAL A 216 2.44 -3.66 3.85
N TRP A 217 1.97 -3.57 5.07
CA TRP A 217 1.37 -4.67 5.80
C TRP A 217 -0.05 -4.32 6.22
N LYS A 218 -1.01 -5.17 5.89
CA LYS A 218 -2.40 -5.01 6.29
C LYS A 218 -2.58 -5.48 7.72
N ALA A 219 -3.00 -4.59 8.63
CA ALA A 219 -3.23 -4.99 10.00
C ALA A 219 -4.39 -5.98 10.11
N LYS A 220 -4.15 -7.13 10.74
CA LYS A 220 -5.12 -8.23 10.94
C LYS A 220 -5.50 -8.42 12.40
N ALA A 221 -4.52 -8.27 13.29
CA ALA A 221 -4.71 -8.39 14.72
C ALA A 221 -3.78 -7.44 15.46
N TYR A 222 -4.09 -7.20 16.72
CA TYR A 222 -3.19 -6.55 17.66
C TYR A 222 -3.13 -7.36 18.95
N ILE A 223 -2.00 -7.29 19.63
CA ILE A 223 -1.77 -7.85 20.95
C ILE A 223 -1.41 -6.68 21.85
N SER A 224 -2.16 -6.51 22.93
CA SER A 224 -1.82 -5.55 23.98
C SER A 224 -1.30 -6.32 25.19
N THR A 225 -0.21 -5.83 25.77
CA THR A 225 0.31 -6.30 27.06
C THR A 225 -0.33 -5.55 28.24
N GLU A 226 -1.02 -4.44 27.96
CA GLU A 226 -1.84 -3.72 28.93
C GLU A 226 -3.24 -4.34 28.96
N MET A 227 -3.66 -4.75 30.15
CA MET A 227 -5.02 -5.24 30.35
C MET A 227 -5.98 -4.05 30.32
N PRO A 228 -7.12 -4.15 29.62
CA PRO A 228 -8.11 -3.09 29.63
C PRO A 228 -8.60 -2.91 31.07
N GLU A 229 -8.39 -1.72 31.64
CA GLU A 229 -9.07 -1.37 32.88
C GLU A 229 -10.56 -1.19 32.59
N PRO A 230 -11.46 -1.77 33.40
CA PRO A 230 -12.88 -1.53 33.23
C PRO A 230 -13.10 -0.03 33.39
N ASN A 231 -13.53 0.63 32.30
CA ASN A 231 -14.02 1.99 32.38
C ASN A 231 -15.16 1.94 33.39
N PRO A 232 -15.08 2.60 34.56
CA PRO A 232 -16.19 2.59 35.48
C PRO A 232 -17.38 3.18 34.72
N GLU A 233 -18.36 2.33 34.38
CA GLU A 233 -19.64 2.85 33.91
C GLU A 233 -20.06 3.88 34.95
N PRO A 234 -20.36 5.13 34.55
CA PRO A 234 -20.73 6.14 35.52
C PRO A 234 -21.96 5.61 36.25
N THR A 235 -21.78 5.27 37.52
CA THR A 235 -22.84 4.77 38.38
C THR A 235 -24.00 5.76 38.38
N MET A 236 -25.23 5.28 38.56
CA MET A 236 -26.39 6.16 38.66
C MET A 236 -26.20 7.29 39.68
N GLU A 237 -25.43 7.05 40.74
CA GLU A 237 -25.03 8.05 41.74
C GLU A 237 -24.13 9.15 41.17
N THR A 238 -23.12 8.80 40.36
CA THR A 238 -22.23 9.80 39.72
C THR A 238 -22.96 10.60 38.64
N LEU A 239 -23.85 9.97 37.87
CA LEU A 239 -24.72 10.67 36.92
C LEU A 239 -25.68 11.63 37.64
N THR A 240 -26.29 11.20 38.74
CA THR A 240 -27.20 12.03 39.53
C THR A 240 -26.45 13.21 40.17
N ALA A 241 -25.23 12.99 40.67
CA ALA A 241 -24.38 14.04 41.19
C ALA A 241 -23.99 15.07 40.12
N MET A 242 -23.61 14.62 38.92
CA MET A 242 -23.30 15.50 37.79
C MET A 242 -24.52 16.31 37.34
N MET A 243 -25.71 15.70 37.26
CA MET A 243 -26.95 16.41 36.95
C MET A 243 -27.31 17.45 38.01
N SER A 244 -27.19 17.09 39.29
CA SER A 244 -27.42 18.01 40.41
C SER A 244 -26.45 19.19 40.38
N GLN A 245 -25.18 18.95 40.05
CA GLN A 245 -24.17 19.98 39.91
C GLN A 245 -24.42 20.88 38.70
N MET A 246 -24.83 20.32 37.55
CA MET A 246 -25.26 21.12 36.40
C MET A 246 -26.47 21.99 36.73
N GLN A 247 -27.46 21.46 37.43
CA GLN A 247 -28.66 22.20 37.82
C GLN A 247 -28.31 23.36 38.76
N LYS A 248 -27.40 23.16 39.73
CA LYS A 248 -26.88 24.24 40.58
C LYS A 248 -26.16 25.31 39.77
N THR A 249 -25.30 24.92 38.83
CA THR A 249 -24.56 25.86 37.99
C THR A 249 -25.52 26.68 37.11
N ILE A 250 -26.51 26.02 36.48
CA ILE A 250 -27.53 26.70 35.66
C ILE A 250 -28.31 27.71 36.51
N ASN A 251 -28.78 27.32 37.69
CA ASN A 251 -29.51 28.24 38.57
C ASN A 251 -28.63 29.42 38.99
N SER A 252 -27.35 29.20 39.31
CA SER A 252 -26.42 30.29 39.66
C SER A 252 -26.13 31.25 38.50
N VAL A 253 -26.28 30.80 37.25
CA VAL A 253 -26.13 31.64 36.04
C VAL A 253 -27.42 32.38 35.72
N VAL A 254 -28.58 31.80 36.04
CA VAL A 254 -29.90 32.44 35.87
C VAL A 254 -30.15 33.49 36.95
N ASP A 255 -29.69 33.28 38.19
CA ASP A 255 -29.84 34.23 39.31
C ASP A 255 -28.88 35.44 39.24
N ASN A 256 -27.89 35.42 38.33
CA ASN A 256 -26.94 36.51 38.11
C ASN A 256 -27.29 37.40 36.89
N LYS A 257 -28.55 37.41 36.45
CA LYS A 257 -29.12 38.32 35.45
C LYS A 257 -30.21 39.19 36.07
#